data_AF-A0A8H8U1J9-F1
#
_entry.id   AF-A0A8H8U1J9-F1
#
_cell.length_a   1.000
_cell.length_b   1.000
_cell.length_c   1.000
_cell.angle_alpha   90.00
_cell.angle_beta   90.00
_cell.angle_gamma   90.00
#
_symmetry.space_group_name_H-M   'P 1'
#
loop_
_entity.id
_entity.type
_entity.pdbx_description
1 polymer ?
#
loop_
_entity_poly.entity_id
_entity_poly.type
_entity_poly.pdbx_seq_one_letter_code
_entity_poly.pdbx_strand_id
1 'polypeptide(L)'
;MQVFSGQSLEFEFLGFKGFISSAQEACISHYDTISVICFSDTHITKPTVPDGDILLHAGDLSQYGFFDEIQAQLDWLNAQSHRYNIIIAETHDLIPDEKFVKAYRDRETAKPRKSRTDL
;
A
#
# COMPACT_ATOMS: atom_id res chain seq x y z
N MET A 1 -5.33 -4.95 -6.59
CA MET A 1 -4.74 -4.22 -5.44
C MET A 1 -4.47 -5.20 -4.31
N GLN A 2 -3.32 -5.09 -3.65
CA GLN A 2 -2.96 -5.93 -2.49
C GLN A 2 -2.69 -5.03 -1.28
N VAL A 3 -3.33 -5.33 -0.14
CA VAL A 3 -3.19 -4.60 1.12
C VAL A 3 -2.48 -5.50 2.14
N PHE A 4 -1.39 -5.02 2.73
CA PHE A 4 -0.57 -5.74 3.71
C PHE A 4 -0.70 -5.08 5.10
N SER A 5 -0.85 -5.88 6.17
CA SER A 5 -0.96 -5.41 7.56
C SER A 5 -0.03 -6.22 8.49
N GLY A 6 0.82 -5.57 9.27
CA GLY A 6 1.67 -6.22 10.30
C GLY A 6 2.88 -5.38 10.72
N GLN A 7 3.29 -5.47 11.99
CA GLN A 7 4.55 -4.89 12.46
C GLN A 7 5.72 -5.72 11.93
N SER A 8 6.65 -5.07 11.23
CA SER A 8 7.79 -5.65 10.50
C SER A 8 7.42 -6.46 9.25
N LEU A 9 7.45 -5.78 8.12
CA LEU A 9 7.62 -6.42 6.83
C LEU A 9 9.13 -6.54 6.57
N GLU A 10 9.74 -7.66 6.96
CA GLU A 10 10.91 -8.14 6.20
C GLU A 10 10.36 -8.52 4.83
N PHE A 11 10.38 -7.56 3.89
CA PHE A 11 10.27 -7.87 2.48
C PHE A 11 11.52 -8.65 2.09
N GLU A 12 11.55 -9.96 2.36
CA GLU A 12 12.40 -10.86 1.58
C GLU A 12 11.88 -10.79 0.14
N PHE A 13 12.50 -9.91 -0.65
CA PHE A 13 12.52 -10.01 -2.09
C PHE A 13 13.12 -11.39 -2.41
N LEU A 14 12.28 -12.41 -2.51
CA LEU A 14 12.63 -13.68 -3.14
C LEU A 14 12.98 -13.35 -4.60
N GLY A 15 14.26 -13.03 -4.84
CA GLY A 15 14.85 -13.06 -6.18
C GLY A 15 15.75 -11.93 -6.64
N PHE A 16 16.23 -10.99 -5.80
CA PHE A 16 17.27 -10.06 -6.27
C PHE A 16 18.42 -9.89 -5.25
N LYS A 17 19.33 -10.88 -5.22
CA LYS A 17 20.68 -10.66 -4.67
C LYS A 17 21.50 -9.86 -5.70
N GLY A 18 21.28 -8.55 -5.73
CA GLY A 18 22.14 -7.62 -6.46
C GLY A 18 23.39 -7.30 -5.63
N PHE A 19 24.51 -7.97 -5.93
CA PHE A 19 25.81 -7.61 -5.39
C PHE A 19 26.39 -6.51 -6.29
N ILE A 20 26.51 -5.27 -5.80
CA ILE A 20 27.25 -4.24 -6.55
C ILE A 20 28.72 -4.37 -6.16
N SER A 21 29.48 -5.12 -6.96
CA SER A 21 30.94 -5.06 -6.99
C SER A 21 31.40 -4.67 -8.38
N SER A 22 32.25 -3.66 -8.38
CA SER A 22 32.95 -3.02 -9.49
C SER A 22 33.50 -3.96 -10.58
N ALA A 23 33.47 -3.44 -11.81
CA ALA A 23 34.12 -3.85 -13.05
C ALA A 23 33.43 -4.95 -13.87
N GLN A 24 32.67 -4.53 -14.89
CA GLN A 24 32.86 -5.00 -16.27
C GLN A 24 32.11 -4.06 -17.23
N GLU A 25 32.84 -3.41 -18.15
CA GLU A 25 32.26 -2.88 -19.38
C GLU A 25 31.74 -4.07 -20.20
N ALA A 26 30.44 -4.32 -20.15
CA ALA A 26 29.78 -5.33 -20.98
C ALA A 26 28.40 -4.80 -21.40
N CYS A 27 28.13 -4.91 -22.69
CA CYS A 27 26.97 -4.45 -23.43
C CYS A 27 25.71 -4.29 -22.57
N ILE A 28 25.24 -3.05 -22.39
CA ILE A 28 23.93 -2.78 -21.80
C ILE A 28 22.89 -3.34 -22.77
N SER A 29 22.45 -4.56 -22.52
CA SER A 29 21.20 -5.07 -23.09
C SER A 29 20.09 -4.15 -22.59
N HIS A 30 19.31 -3.57 -23.50
CA HIS A 30 18.12 -2.80 -23.16
C HIS A 30 17.16 -3.68 -22.34
N TYR A 31 17.23 -3.57 -21.02
CA TYR A 31 16.16 -3.99 -20.15
C TYR A 31 15.13 -2.87 -20.12
N ASP A 32 13.86 -3.22 -20.31
CA ASP A 32 12.77 -2.28 -20.06
C ASP A 32 12.81 -1.87 -18.59
N THR A 33 13.07 -0.60 -18.33
CA THR A 33 13.09 -0.04 -16.97
C THR A 33 11.67 -0.06 -16.41
N ILE A 34 11.50 -0.59 -15.19
CA ILE A 34 10.24 -0.55 -14.46
C ILE A 34 10.15 0.75 -13.67
N SER A 35 9.03 1.46 -13.81
CA SER A 35 8.71 2.66 -13.07
C SER A 35 7.87 2.35 -11.83
N VAL A 36 8.32 2.82 -10.66
CA VAL A 36 7.63 2.64 -9.39
C VAL A 36 7.29 4.01 -8.82
N ILE A 37 6.01 4.25 -8.58
CA ILE A 37 5.49 5.47 -7.99
C ILE A 37 5.21 5.20 -6.51
N CYS A 38 6.03 5.79 -5.64
CA CYS A 38 5.96 5.60 -4.19
C CYS A 38 5.48 6.87 -3.48
N PHE A 39 4.50 6.73 -2.59
CA PHE A 39 4.08 7.80 -1.69
C PHE A 39 3.44 7.23 -0.40
N SER A 40 3.24 8.08 0.60
CA SER A 40 2.71 7.74 1.93
C SER A 40 2.00 8.94 2.54
N ASP A 41 1.43 8.78 3.74
CA ASP A 41 0.95 9.89 4.58
C ASP A 41 -0.11 10.77 3.91
N THR A 42 -1.01 10.13 3.14
CA THR A 42 -2.04 10.88 2.41
C THR A 42 -3.13 11.39 3.35
N HIS A 43 -3.39 10.75 4.49
CA HIS A 43 -4.37 11.20 5.49
C HIS A 43 -5.68 11.70 4.88
N ILE A 44 -6.30 10.89 4.02
CA ILE A 44 -7.52 11.14 3.22
C ILE A 44 -7.36 12.03 1.98
N THR A 45 -6.21 12.68 1.79
CA THR A 45 -5.93 13.46 0.58
C THR A 45 -5.79 12.55 -0.64
N LYS A 46 -5.97 13.12 -1.84
CA LYS A 46 -5.95 12.40 -3.11
C LYS A 46 -5.15 13.21 -4.13
N PRO A 47 -3.82 13.30 -3.99
CA PRO A 47 -2.98 14.04 -4.92
C PRO A 47 -3.04 13.44 -6.32
N THR A 48 -2.65 14.20 -7.33
CA THR A 48 -2.45 13.63 -8.67
C THR A 48 -1.31 12.63 -8.63
N VAL A 49 -1.57 11.38 -9.01
CA VAL A 49 -0.55 10.33 -9.09
C VAL A 49 0.01 10.30 -10.51
N PRO A 50 1.35 10.41 -10.69
CA PRO A 50 1.99 10.22 -11.99
C PRO A 50 1.74 8.81 -12.53
N ASP A 51 1.81 8.63 -13.86
CA ASP A 51 1.74 7.30 -14.45
C ASP A 51 3.00 6.47 -14.12
N GLY A 52 2.82 5.17 -13.92
CA GLY A 52 3.90 4.21 -13.76
C GLY A 52 3.41 2.76 -13.78
N ASP A 53 4.34 1.82 -13.73
CA ASP A 53 4.03 0.39 -13.79
C ASP A 53 3.47 -0.11 -12.44
N ILE A 54 4.03 0.38 -11.35
CA ILE A 54 3.72 -0.05 -9.98
C ILE A 54 3.42 1.18 -9.12
N LEU A 55 2.27 1.17 -8.45
CA LEU A 55 1.93 2.09 -7.38
C LEU A 55 2.23 1.42 -6.04
N LEU A 56 2.98 2.11 -5.17
CA LEU A 56 3.23 1.71 -3.79
C LEU A 56 2.78 2.81 -2.83
N HIS A 57 1.76 2.52 -2.01
CA HIS A 57 1.37 3.37 -0.88
C HIS A 57 1.91 2.80 0.42
N ALA A 58 2.77 3.55 1.12
CA ALA A 58 3.46 3.09 2.32
C ALA A 58 2.81 3.62 3.62
N GLY A 59 1.50 3.41 3.79
CA GLY A 59 0.82 3.71 5.06
C GLY A 59 0.21 5.10 5.20
N ASP A 60 -0.54 5.30 6.29
CA ASP A 60 -1.25 6.54 6.65
C ASP A 60 -2.26 6.99 5.60
N LEU A 61 -3.13 6.06 5.20
CA LEU A 61 -4.24 6.34 4.28
C LEU A 61 -5.31 7.21 4.95
N SER A 62 -5.58 6.95 6.22
CA SER A 62 -6.71 7.52 6.94
C SER A 62 -6.28 8.64 7.91
N GLN A 63 -7.25 9.49 8.29
CA GLN A 63 -7.04 10.50 9.34
C GLN A 63 -7.30 9.89 10.73
N TYR A 64 -8.32 9.04 10.83
CA TYR A 64 -8.78 8.49 12.11
C TYR A 64 -8.88 6.96 12.14
N GLY A 65 -8.53 6.27 11.04
CA GLY A 65 -8.64 4.82 10.93
C GLY A 65 -10.07 4.32 10.75
N PHE A 66 -11.00 5.15 10.27
CA PHE A 66 -12.38 4.73 10.06
C PHE A 66 -12.57 3.94 8.75
N PHE A 67 -13.56 3.03 8.75
CA PHE A 67 -13.85 2.17 7.59
C PHE A 67 -14.09 2.98 6.32
N ASP A 68 -14.97 3.98 6.40
CA ASP A 68 -15.33 4.78 5.22
C ASP A 68 -14.13 5.61 4.71
N GLU A 69 -13.18 5.99 5.57
CA GLU A 69 -11.94 6.67 5.16
C GLU A 69 -11.00 5.73 4.40
N ILE A 70 -10.76 4.55 4.99
CA ILE A 70 -9.89 3.53 4.40
C ILE A 70 -10.49 3.05 3.07
N GLN A 71 -11.78 2.71 3.03
CA GLN A 71 -12.46 2.29 1.80
C GLN A 71 -12.35 3.35 0.70
N ALA A 72 -12.63 4.62 1.01
CA ALA A 72 -12.57 5.70 0.01
C ALA A 72 -11.15 5.92 -0.54
N GLN A 73 -10.12 5.62 0.26
CA GLN A 73 -8.73 5.66 -0.18
C GLN A 73 -8.35 4.45 -1.04
N LEU A 74 -8.76 3.24 -0.63
CA LEU A 74 -8.60 2.04 -1.43
C LEU A 74 -9.30 2.17 -2.79
N ASP A 75 -10.53 2.69 -2.83
CA ASP A 75 -11.27 2.93 -4.07
C ASP A 75 -10.52 3.91 -4.99
N TRP A 76 -9.97 4.99 -4.42
CA TRP A 76 -9.19 5.97 -5.18
C TRP A 76 -7.88 5.37 -5.72
N LEU A 77 -7.15 4.59 -4.91
CA LEU A 77 -5.92 3.93 -5.33
C LEU A 77 -6.18 2.86 -6.39
N ASN A 78 -7.27 2.11 -6.28
CA ASN A 78 -7.67 1.10 -7.25
C ASN A 78 -8.11 1.69 -8.60
N ALA A 79 -8.49 2.97 -8.63
CA ALA A 79 -8.85 3.68 -9.85
C ALA A 79 -7.63 4.21 -10.64
N GLN A 80 -6.41 4.15 -10.09
CA GLN A 80 -5.21 4.61 -10.80
C GLN A 80 -4.84 3.68 -11.96
N SER A 81 -4.20 4.23 -13.00
CA SER A 81 -3.83 3.56 -14.26
C SER A 81 -2.75 2.47 -14.15
N HIS A 82 -2.20 2.27 -12.96
CA HIS A 82 -1.02 1.43 -12.74
C HIS A 82 -1.38 -0.05 -12.86
N ARG A 83 -0.43 -0.86 -13.34
CA ARG A 83 -0.64 -2.31 -13.51
C ARG A 83 -0.74 -3.04 -12.17
N TYR A 84 0.05 -2.61 -11.19
CA TYR A 84 0.07 -3.20 -9.86
C TYR A 84 -0.05 -2.12 -8.79
N ASN A 85 -0.96 -2.33 -7.84
CA ASN A 85 -1.17 -1.45 -6.69
C ASN A 85 -0.86 -2.23 -5.41
N ILE A 86 0.20 -1.83 -4.72
CA ILE A 86 0.68 -2.38 -3.45
C ILE A 86 0.43 -1.34 -2.37
N ILE A 87 -0.23 -1.76 -1.30
CA ILE A 87 -0.61 -0.88 -0.19
C ILE A 87 -0.14 -1.53 1.09
N ILE A 88 0.65 -0.80 1.86
CA ILE A 88 1.08 -1.19 3.19
C ILE A 88 0.26 -0.37 4.16
N ALA A 89 -0.47 -1.03 5.07
CA ALA A 89 -1.18 -0.38 6.16
C ALA A 89 -0.20 -0.07 7.29
N GLU A 90 -0.23 1.17 7.81
CA GLU A 90 0.53 1.58 8.99
C GLU A 90 -0.34 1.42 10.25
N THR A 91 0.27 1.58 11.41
CA THR A 91 -0.37 1.58 12.74
C THR A 91 -1.59 2.50 12.86
N HIS A 92 -1.70 3.58 12.08
CA HIS A 92 -2.91 4.43 12.02
C HIS A 92 -4.06 3.85 11.16
N ASP A 93 -3.78 2.90 10.28
CA ASP A 93 -4.78 2.19 9.47
C ASP A 93 -5.28 0.96 10.24
N LEU A 94 -6.10 1.24 11.24
CA LEU A 94 -6.47 0.32 12.33
C LEU A 94 -7.35 -0.86 11.92
N ILE A 95 -8.06 -0.77 10.79
CA ILE A 95 -8.99 -1.81 10.32
C ILE A 95 -8.28 -2.96 9.60
N PRO A 96 -7.19 -2.70 8.85
CA PRO A 96 -6.24 -3.71 8.43
C PRO A 96 -5.66 -4.61 9.54
N ASP A 97 -5.70 -4.25 10.83
CA ASP A 97 -5.28 -5.14 11.93
C ASP A 97 -6.48 -5.91 12.53
N GLU A 98 -6.52 -7.22 12.31
CA GLU A 98 -7.57 -8.11 12.84
C GLU A 98 -7.61 -8.16 14.38
N LYS A 99 -6.45 -8.07 15.05
CA LYS A 99 -6.38 -8.08 16.52
C LYS A 99 -6.93 -6.77 17.07
N PHE A 100 -6.60 -5.65 16.42
CA PHE A 100 -7.12 -4.34 16.80
C PHE A 100 -8.65 -4.28 16.64
N VAL A 101 -9.16 -4.72 15.49
CA VAL A 101 -10.60 -4.79 15.22
C VAL A 101 -11.35 -5.63 16.24
N LYS A 102 -10.83 -6.79 16.63
CA LYS A 102 -11.45 -7.64 17.67
C LYS A 102 -11.49 -6.96 19.03
N ALA A 103 -10.47 -6.16 19.36
CA ALA A 103 -10.38 -5.43 20.62
C ALA A 103 -11.24 -4.16 20.66
N TYR A 104 -11.48 -3.52 19.50
CA TYR A 104 -12.16 -2.22 19.38
C TYR A 104 -13.24 -2.23 18.29
N ARG A 105 -14.28 -3.05 18.46
CA ARG A 105 -15.38 -3.21 17.47
C ARG A 105 -16.07 -1.90 17.08
N ASP A 106 -16.16 -0.94 17.98
CA ASP A 106 -16.87 0.31 17.75
C ASP A 106 -16.23 1.16 16.63
N ARG A 107 -14.97 0.89 16.26
CA ARG A 107 -14.29 1.55 15.14
C ARG A 107 -14.63 0.95 13.77
N GLU A 108 -15.13 -0.28 13.73
CA GLU A 108 -15.68 -0.85 12.48
C GLU A 108 -17.05 -0.23 12.15
N THR A 109 -17.83 0.10 13.18
CA THR A 109 -19.26 0.36 13.04
C THR A 109 -19.61 1.82 13.30
N ALA A 110 -19.15 2.74 12.46
CA ALA A 110 -19.86 4.01 12.30
C ALA A 110 -21.30 3.77 11.77
N LYS A 111 -21.53 2.62 11.10
CA LYS A 111 -22.84 2.11 10.65
C LYS A 111 -22.89 0.58 10.81
N PRO A 112 -24.00 -0.03 11.25
CA PRO A 112 -24.08 -1.44 11.69
C PRO A 112 -24.01 -2.51 10.57
N ARG A 113 -23.37 -2.22 9.42
CA ARG A 113 -23.36 -3.11 8.25
C ARG A 113 -22.06 -3.18 7.43
N LYS A 114 -20.98 -2.54 7.89
CA LYS A 114 -19.69 -2.57 7.21
C LYS A 114 -18.62 -3.03 8.20
N SER A 115 -17.73 -3.91 7.77
CA SER A 115 -16.73 -4.60 8.58
C SER A 115 -15.45 -4.82 7.79
N ARG A 116 -14.34 -5.17 8.44
CA ARG A 116 -13.06 -5.49 7.77
C ARG A 116 -13.20 -6.42 6.55
N THR A 117 -14.13 -7.38 6.57
CA THR A 117 -14.34 -8.35 5.49
C THR A 117 -14.91 -7.70 4.22
N ASP A 118 -15.38 -6.46 4.32
CA ASP A 118 -15.95 -5.69 3.21
C ASP A 118 -14.91 -4.77 2.52
N LEU A 119 -13.65 -4.75 2.99
CA LEU A 119 -12.53 -3.99 2.39
C LEU A 119 -11.94 -4.68 1.15
#